data_AF-A0AAV6JXC5-F1
#
_entry.id   AF-A0AAV6JXC5-F1
#
_cell.length_a   1.000
_cell.length_b   1.000
_cell.length_c   1.000
_cell.angle_alpha   90.00
_cell.angle_beta   90.00
_cell.angle_gamma   90.00
#
_symmetry.space_group_name_H-M   'P 1'
#
loop_
_entity.id
_entity.type
_entity.pdbx_description
1 polymer ?
#
loop_
_entity_poly.entity_id
_entity_poly.type
_entity_poly.pdbx_seq_one_letter_code
_entity_poly.pdbx_strand_id
1 'polypeptide(L)'
;MDRQILDYLPQEVLTDIFARVPIKSLLLCTLVCKSWHTFVTDPSFVIAHLNRPQTLSHNNAHDLILLRNYSEQRKEEVYSLRFDDESFREYQKIEFPFKSAANDFYRIVGCCNGVVCITDDQFRYAHDTVLWNPSIRKSVTLPKPRISEGKFEHVMGFGFDRKTNDYKVVRIVYLESRKRPEIDVYRLSSGSWEDISRSDGLGFYSIRKKAPQAYLNGAVHWFATDKRSGRHLVVSFDTGDELFRPIVVPDGVGTDLSCLVSVRPAVFLGDLALIECKISTGQENWGVWVMREYGVAESWTEHLCLEVGQVLERMVGFRKSGELLVEMSGGKLLSYDPETEKFTELEVDSNVSISTWFHAEGYKESLVLLGRYGLLRSQVHGEKNRVERAGTRKRKARKK
;
A
#
# COMPACT_ATOMS: atom_id res chain seq x y z
N MET A 1 21.98 16.83 -37.71
CA MET A 1 22.73 15.56 -37.60
C MET A 1 22.50 15.06 -36.19
N ASP A 2 21.29 14.59 -35.87
CA ASP A 2 20.94 14.09 -34.53
C ASP A 2 20.50 12.64 -34.67
N ARG A 3 21.47 11.73 -34.79
CA ARG A 3 21.20 10.32 -34.51
C ARG A 3 21.35 10.16 -33.01
N GLN A 4 20.24 9.92 -32.32
CA GLN A 4 20.25 9.77 -30.87
C GLN A 4 21.04 8.52 -30.51
N ILE A 5 21.92 8.60 -29.51
CA ILE A 5 22.72 7.47 -29.00
C ILE A 5 21.87 6.22 -28.73
N LEU A 6 20.58 6.39 -28.40
CA LEU A 6 19.62 5.29 -28.21
C LEU A 6 19.45 4.42 -29.46
N ASP A 7 19.58 4.98 -30.67
CA ASP A 7 19.34 4.24 -31.92
C ASP A 7 20.47 3.23 -32.24
N TYR A 8 21.57 3.29 -31.49
CA TYR A 8 22.76 2.44 -31.69
C TYR A 8 22.89 1.31 -30.68
N LEU A 9 22.08 1.30 -29.61
CA LEU A 9 22.13 0.28 -28.57
C LEU A 9 20.88 -0.61 -28.64
N PRO A 10 21.01 -1.94 -28.43
CA PRO A 10 19.85 -2.82 -28.29
C PRO A 10 18.94 -2.35 -27.15
N GLN A 11 17.62 -2.53 -27.32
CA GLN A 11 16.63 -2.08 -26.34
C GLN A 11 16.87 -2.68 -24.96
N GLU A 12 17.33 -3.93 -24.90
CA GLU A 12 17.64 -4.64 -23.65
C GLU A 12 18.79 -3.99 -22.89
N VAL A 13 19.82 -3.52 -23.62
CA VAL A 13 20.98 -2.83 -23.04
C VAL A 13 20.55 -1.47 -22.50
N LEU A 14 19.70 -0.75 -23.23
CA LEU A 14 19.14 0.52 -22.77
C LEU A 14 18.29 0.33 -21.51
N THR A 15 17.44 -0.70 -21.48
CA THR A 15 16.62 -1.02 -20.31
C THR A 15 17.50 -1.33 -19.11
N ASP A 16 18.56 -2.12 -19.27
CA ASP A 16 19.46 -2.41 -18.16
C ASP A 16 20.23 -1.17 -17.68
N ILE A 17 20.72 -0.31 -18.57
CA ILE A 17 21.41 0.94 -18.22
C ILE A 17 20.45 1.86 -17.43
N PHE A 18 19.31 2.19 -18.01
CA PHE A 18 18.37 3.14 -17.41
C PHE A 18 17.72 2.59 -16.14
N ALA A 19 17.52 1.28 -16.02
CA ALA A 19 16.98 0.69 -14.80
C ALA A 19 17.97 0.69 -13.62
N ARG A 20 19.22 1.12 -13.81
CA ARG A 20 20.19 1.39 -12.72
C ARG A 20 20.26 2.87 -12.34
N VAL A 21 19.56 3.75 -13.06
CA VAL A 21 19.58 5.19 -12.84
C VAL A 21 18.53 5.56 -11.78
N PRO A 22 18.85 6.42 -10.78
CA PRO A 22 17.87 6.86 -9.79
C PRO A 22 16.66 7.53 -10.41
N ILE A 23 15.49 7.40 -9.77
CA ILE A 23 14.21 7.96 -10.26
C ILE A 23 14.31 9.45 -10.58
N LYS A 24 14.93 10.25 -9.70
CA LYS A 24 15.13 11.70 -9.93
C LYS A 24 15.93 11.98 -11.20
N SER A 25 16.98 11.21 -11.46
CA SER A 25 17.79 11.34 -12.69
C SER A 25 17.01 10.86 -13.91
N LEU A 26 16.21 9.79 -13.81
CA LEU A 26 15.31 9.34 -14.88
C LEU A 26 14.28 10.42 -15.24
N LEU A 27 13.74 11.13 -14.24
CA LEU A 27 12.83 12.26 -14.49
C LEU A 27 13.53 13.39 -15.25
N LEU A 28 14.77 13.72 -14.92
CA LEU A 28 15.57 14.68 -15.71
C LEU A 28 15.85 14.16 -17.12
N CYS A 29 16.08 12.85 -17.28
CA CYS A 29 16.25 12.23 -18.60
C CYS A 29 15.04 12.46 -19.51
N THR A 30 13.83 12.51 -18.96
CA THR A 30 12.62 12.80 -19.75
C THR A 30 12.61 14.22 -20.34
N LEU A 31 13.43 15.14 -19.82
CA LEU A 31 13.52 16.51 -20.29
C LEU A 31 14.58 16.70 -21.39
N VAL A 32 15.45 15.72 -21.61
CA VAL A 32 16.59 15.82 -22.55
C VAL A 32 16.11 15.77 -24.00
N CYS A 33 15.33 14.75 -24.37
CA CYS A 33 14.78 14.61 -25.72
C CYS A 33 13.54 13.71 -25.76
N LYS A 34 12.80 13.75 -26.88
CA LYS A 34 11.55 12.98 -27.08
C LYS A 34 11.75 11.46 -26.98
N SER A 35 12.88 10.93 -27.43
CA SER A 35 13.12 9.48 -27.38
C SER A 35 13.39 9.01 -25.96
N TRP A 36 14.18 9.77 -25.18
CA TRP A 36 14.41 9.49 -23.76
C TRP A 36 13.11 9.60 -22.97
N HIS A 37 12.31 10.65 -23.22
CA HIS A 37 10.97 10.77 -22.65
C HIS A 37 10.11 9.54 -22.97
N THR A 38 10.02 9.15 -24.24
CA THR A 38 9.20 8.00 -24.68
C THR A 38 9.67 6.69 -24.05
N PHE A 39 10.99 6.48 -23.95
CA PHE A 39 11.58 5.28 -23.36
C PHE A 39 11.31 5.19 -21.85
N VAL A 40 11.60 6.27 -21.10
CA VAL A 40 11.44 6.30 -19.64
C VAL A 40 9.97 6.24 -19.22
N THR A 41 9.06 6.76 -20.04
CA THR A 41 7.61 6.69 -19.80
C THR A 41 6.97 5.44 -20.41
N ASP A 42 7.74 4.56 -21.07
CA ASP A 42 7.21 3.32 -21.64
C ASP A 42 6.75 2.38 -20.52
N PRO A 43 5.53 1.81 -20.59
CA PRO A 43 4.99 1.00 -19.50
C PRO A 43 5.81 -0.25 -19.24
N SER A 44 6.42 -0.82 -20.29
CA SER A 44 7.27 -2.00 -20.18
C SER A 44 8.56 -1.67 -19.44
N PHE A 45 9.15 -0.50 -19.72
CA PHE A 45 10.31 0.00 -18.98
C PHE A 45 9.94 0.29 -17.51
N VAL A 46 8.82 0.97 -17.25
CA VAL A 46 8.36 1.25 -15.88
C VAL A 46 8.16 -0.04 -15.09
N ILE A 47 7.52 -1.06 -15.67
CA ILE A 47 7.34 -2.38 -15.03
C ILE A 47 8.69 -3.07 -14.79
N ALA A 48 9.59 -3.06 -15.78
CA ALA A 48 10.93 -3.65 -15.64
C ALA A 48 11.74 -2.96 -14.53
N HIS A 49 11.67 -1.63 -14.45
CA HIS A 49 12.31 -0.83 -13.40
C HIS A 49 11.72 -1.14 -12.02
N LEU A 50 10.40 -1.24 -11.89
CA LEU A 50 9.72 -1.58 -10.63
C LEU A 50 10.10 -2.97 -10.11
N ASN A 51 10.15 -3.94 -11.02
CA ASN A 51 10.44 -5.34 -10.71
C ASN A 51 11.93 -5.64 -10.54
N ARG A 52 12.81 -4.68 -10.82
CA ARG A 52 14.24 -4.87 -10.64
C ARG A 52 14.56 -5.14 -9.15
N PRO A 53 15.27 -6.24 -8.83
CA PRO A 53 15.73 -6.51 -7.48
C PRO A 53 16.66 -5.41 -6.99
N GLN A 54 16.44 -4.92 -5.76
CA GLN A 54 17.27 -3.88 -5.14
C GLN A 54 18.73 -4.34 -4.94
N THR A 55 18.97 -5.64 -4.82
CA THR A 55 20.32 -6.23 -4.64
C THR A 55 21.24 -6.06 -5.87
N LEU A 56 20.69 -5.77 -7.05
CA LEU A 56 21.44 -5.58 -8.29
C LEU A 56 21.74 -4.11 -8.60
N SER A 57 21.21 -3.16 -7.81
CA SER A 57 21.55 -1.75 -7.92
C SER A 57 22.70 -1.42 -6.97
N HIS A 58 23.94 -1.56 -7.43
CA HIS A 58 25.13 -1.21 -6.66
C HIS A 58 25.22 0.28 -6.29
N ASN A 59 24.31 1.14 -6.78
CA ASN A 59 24.23 2.55 -6.42
C ASN A 59 22.75 3.00 -6.35
N ASN A 60 22.30 3.45 -5.17
CA ASN A 60 21.20 4.42 -4.97
C ASN A 60 19.72 3.98 -5.07
N ALA A 61 19.35 2.74 -4.74
CA ALA A 61 17.98 2.49 -4.26
C ALA A 61 17.99 2.69 -2.73
N HIS A 62 17.75 3.92 -2.27
CA HIS A 62 17.59 4.14 -0.85
C HIS A 62 16.32 3.44 -0.39
N ASP A 63 16.42 2.64 0.67
CA ASP A 63 15.24 2.23 1.42
C ASP A 63 14.71 3.47 2.10
N LEU A 64 13.47 3.84 1.78
CA LEU A 64 12.84 5.05 2.29
C LEU A 64 11.62 4.66 3.13
N ILE A 65 11.30 5.52 4.08
CA ILE A 65 10.02 5.50 4.79
C ILE A 65 9.24 6.73 4.35
N LEU A 66 7.99 6.51 3.94
CA LEU A 66 7.01 7.59 3.83
C LEU A 66 6.51 7.88 5.23
N LEU A 67 6.90 9.04 5.76
CA LEU A 67 6.44 9.52 7.05
C LEU A 67 5.40 10.62 6.84
N ARG A 68 4.21 10.41 7.39
CA ARG A 68 3.19 11.45 7.53
C ARG A 68 3.03 11.81 9.00
N ASN A 69 3.00 13.11 9.28
CA ASN A 69 2.68 13.68 10.58
C ASN A 69 1.50 14.63 10.43
N TYR A 70 0.46 14.45 11.25
CA TYR A 70 -0.64 15.39 11.38
C TYR A 70 -0.63 16.05 12.76
N SER A 71 -0.60 17.38 12.82
CA SER A 71 -0.69 18.14 14.07
C SER A 71 -2.14 18.59 14.28
N GLU A 72 -2.78 18.12 15.35
CA GLU A 72 -4.17 18.47 15.65
C GLU A 72 -4.33 19.94 16.06
N GLN A 73 -3.35 20.48 16.78
CA GLN A 73 -3.35 21.89 17.20
C GLN A 73 -3.30 22.84 16.00
N ARG A 74 -2.48 22.51 14.99
CA ARG A 74 -2.29 23.35 13.80
C ARG A 74 -3.26 23.02 12.66
N LYS A 75 -3.90 21.85 12.71
CA LYS A 75 -4.69 21.30 11.59
C LYS A 75 -3.85 21.21 10.32
N GLU A 76 -2.60 20.79 10.44
CA GLU A 76 -1.62 20.70 9.36
C GLU A 76 -1.11 19.27 9.19
N GLU A 77 -0.99 18.83 7.93
CA GLU A 77 -0.35 17.57 7.57
C GLU A 77 0.98 17.80 6.83
N VAL A 78 2.01 17.06 7.25
CA VAL A 78 3.34 17.09 6.66
C VAL A 78 3.71 15.69 6.20
N TYR A 79 4.18 15.58 4.97
CA TYR A 79 4.68 14.35 4.37
C TYR A 79 6.17 14.52 4.09
N SER A 80 6.95 13.49 4.41
CA SER A 80 8.38 13.44 4.08
C SER A 80 8.79 12.02 3.72
N LEU A 81 9.83 11.91 2.90
CA LEU A 81 10.60 10.69 2.73
C LEU A 81 11.82 10.78 3.64
N ARG A 82 12.02 9.72 4.42
CA ARG A 82 13.13 9.58 5.37
C ARG A 82 13.98 8.39 4.93
N PHE A 83 15.30 8.48 5.08
CA PHE A 83 16.14 7.29 4.87
C PHE A 83 15.83 6.25 5.94
N ASP A 84 15.62 5.00 5.53
CA ASP A 84 15.52 3.89 6.47
C ASP A 84 16.91 3.31 6.73
N ASP A 85 17.76 4.13 7.33
CA ASP A 85 19.09 3.78 7.84
C ASP A 85 19.25 4.41 9.24
N GLU A 86 20.35 4.12 9.93
CA GLU A 86 20.62 4.61 11.28
C GLU A 86 20.41 6.14 11.44
N SER A 87 20.60 6.93 10.37
CA SER A 87 20.45 8.38 10.43
C SER A 87 19.00 8.87 10.52
N PHE A 88 18.05 8.12 9.94
CA PHE A 88 16.64 8.51 9.78
C PHE A 88 16.43 9.92 9.20
N ARG A 89 17.44 10.47 8.50
CA ARG A 89 17.44 11.86 8.05
C ARG A 89 16.36 12.10 6.99
N GLU A 90 15.88 13.34 6.91
CA GLU A 90 14.99 13.72 5.82
C GLU A 90 15.70 13.60 4.47
N TYR A 91 15.16 12.75 3.60
CA TYR A 91 15.57 12.68 2.21
C TYR A 91 14.89 13.77 1.38
N GLN A 92 13.59 13.96 1.61
CA GLN A 92 12.79 14.92 0.87
C GLN A 92 11.48 15.24 1.59
N LYS A 93 11.19 16.52 1.81
CA LYS A 93 9.83 16.98 2.09
C LYS A 93 8.94 16.80 0.87
N ILE A 94 7.77 16.21 1.07
CA ILE A 94 6.81 15.98 0.01
C ILE A 94 5.73 17.05 0.07
N GLU A 95 5.54 17.75 -1.05
CA GLU A 95 4.40 18.64 -1.25
C GLU A 95 3.12 17.81 -1.33
N PHE A 96 2.16 18.10 -0.45
CA PHE A 96 0.84 17.48 -0.43
C PHE A 96 -0.19 18.45 -1.01
N PRO A 97 -0.65 18.25 -2.27
CA PRO A 97 -1.49 19.22 -2.96
C PRO A 97 -2.99 19.08 -2.66
N PHE A 98 -3.38 18.13 -1.81
CA PHE A 98 -4.78 17.82 -1.56
C PHE A 98 -5.29 18.57 -0.34
N LYS A 99 -6.58 18.93 -0.36
CA LYS A 99 -7.29 19.47 0.79
C LYS A 99 -8.49 18.59 1.03
N SER A 100 -8.71 18.23 2.29
CA SER A 100 -9.89 17.45 2.66
C SER A 100 -11.13 18.32 2.49
N ALA A 101 -12.22 17.72 1.99
CA ALA A 101 -13.49 18.40 1.81
C ALA A 101 -14.38 18.31 3.06
N ALA A 102 -14.21 17.26 3.88
CA ALA A 102 -15.10 16.99 5.02
C ALA A 102 -14.39 16.62 6.32
N ASN A 103 -13.07 16.55 6.32
CA ASN A 103 -12.22 16.14 7.45
C ASN A 103 -11.02 17.09 7.60
N ASP A 104 -10.19 16.82 8.59
CA ASP A 104 -8.96 17.60 8.81
C ASP A 104 -7.79 17.10 7.93
N PHE A 105 -7.80 15.83 7.52
CA PHE A 105 -6.72 15.20 6.75
C PHE A 105 -7.19 13.97 5.97
N TYR A 106 -6.38 13.53 5.00
CA TYR A 106 -6.59 12.25 4.32
C TYR A 106 -5.98 11.08 5.10
N ARG A 107 -6.73 9.98 5.20
CA ARG A 107 -6.24 8.71 5.73
C ARG A 107 -5.44 7.99 4.64
N ILE A 108 -4.24 7.52 4.98
CA ILE A 108 -3.48 6.62 4.10
C ILE A 108 -4.10 5.22 4.21
N VAL A 109 -4.56 4.69 3.08
CA VAL A 109 -5.07 3.31 2.97
C VAL A 109 -3.88 2.35 2.92
N GLY A 110 -2.87 2.67 2.11
CA GLY A 110 -1.61 1.93 2.06
C GLY A 110 -0.69 2.42 0.95
N CYS A 111 0.53 1.92 0.95
CA CYS A 111 1.56 2.17 -0.05
C CYS A 111 1.89 0.88 -0.81
N CYS A 112 2.03 0.97 -2.13
CA CYS A 112 2.41 -0.18 -2.95
C CYS A 112 3.23 0.28 -4.15
N ASN A 113 4.45 -0.25 -4.30
CA ASN A 113 5.29 -0.01 -5.47
C ASN A 113 5.43 1.50 -5.84
N GLY A 114 5.54 2.37 -4.82
CA GLY A 114 5.69 3.82 -4.99
C GLY A 114 4.42 4.59 -5.32
N VAL A 115 3.26 3.94 -5.25
CA VAL A 115 1.95 4.60 -5.30
C VAL A 115 1.34 4.53 -3.90
N VAL A 116 0.76 5.65 -3.47
CA VAL A 116 0.07 5.80 -2.19
C VAL A 116 -1.41 5.96 -2.48
N CYS A 117 -2.25 5.16 -1.82
CA CYS A 117 -3.69 5.33 -1.84
C CYS A 117 -4.13 6.10 -0.59
N ILE A 118 -4.76 7.25 -0.79
CA ILE A 118 -5.29 8.10 0.29
C ILE A 118 -6.79 8.30 0.12
N THR A 119 -7.51 8.48 1.21
CA THR A 119 -8.97 8.65 1.18
C THR A 119 -9.44 9.64 2.24
N ASP A 120 -10.44 10.44 1.89
CA ASP A 120 -11.04 11.45 2.75
C ASP A 120 -12.23 10.86 3.54
N ASP A 121 -11.91 10.04 4.54
CA ASP A 121 -12.92 9.29 5.29
C ASP A 121 -12.69 9.23 6.81
N GLN A 122 -11.82 10.08 7.36
CA GLN A 122 -11.36 9.96 8.75
C GLN A 122 -12.47 10.16 9.78
N PHE A 123 -13.33 11.17 9.62
CA PHE A 123 -14.46 11.46 10.50
C PHE A 123 -15.79 11.36 9.74
N ARG A 124 -15.86 11.96 8.57
CA ARG A 124 -16.99 11.92 7.62
C ARG A 124 -16.54 11.30 6.31
N TYR A 125 -17.40 10.53 5.67
CA TYR A 125 -17.09 9.94 4.38
C TYR A 125 -17.34 10.95 3.25
N ALA A 126 -16.27 11.49 2.65
CA ALA A 126 -16.36 12.47 1.57
C ALA A 126 -16.37 11.85 0.16
N HIS A 127 -16.26 10.52 0.05
CA HIS A 127 -16.15 9.76 -1.20
C HIS A 127 -14.90 10.05 -2.06
N ASP A 128 -13.98 10.90 -1.58
CA ASP A 128 -12.77 11.22 -2.32
C ASP A 128 -11.66 10.21 -1.98
N THR A 129 -11.25 9.45 -2.98
CA THR A 129 -10.09 8.56 -2.93
C THR A 129 -9.12 8.96 -4.03
N VAL A 130 -7.83 9.04 -3.70
CA VAL A 130 -6.79 9.48 -4.62
C VAL A 130 -5.68 8.44 -4.64
N LEU A 131 -5.26 8.05 -5.84
CA LEU A 131 -3.98 7.39 -6.05
C LEU A 131 -2.95 8.46 -6.35
N TRP A 132 -1.82 8.42 -5.64
CA TRP A 132 -0.80 9.44 -5.68
C TRP A 132 0.58 8.82 -5.81
N ASN A 133 1.38 9.31 -6.76
CA ASN A 133 2.79 8.98 -6.88
C ASN A 133 3.60 10.23 -6.52
N PRO A 134 4.11 10.31 -5.27
CA PRO A 134 4.95 11.41 -4.80
C PRO A 134 6.19 11.65 -5.67
N SER A 135 6.83 10.58 -6.15
CA SER A 135 8.12 10.66 -6.87
C SER A 135 8.02 11.43 -8.17
N ILE A 136 6.88 11.34 -8.87
CA ILE A 136 6.65 12.05 -10.13
C ILE A 136 5.66 13.22 -9.99
N ARG A 137 5.20 13.49 -8.77
CA ARG A 137 4.18 14.52 -8.44
C ARG A 137 2.92 14.40 -9.31
N LYS A 138 2.44 13.17 -9.52
CA LYS A 138 1.20 12.90 -10.25
C LYS A 138 0.20 12.20 -9.35
N SER A 139 -1.08 12.43 -9.62
CA SER A 139 -2.18 11.80 -8.93
C SER A 139 -3.37 11.63 -9.84
N VAL A 140 -4.29 10.77 -9.42
CA VAL A 140 -5.61 10.60 -10.01
C VAL A 140 -6.63 10.46 -8.90
N THR A 141 -7.63 11.33 -8.91
CA THR A 141 -8.81 11.17 -8.06
C THR A 141 -9.71 10.13 -8.70
N LEU A 142 -10.11 9.13 -7.91
CA LEU A 142 -10.96 8.06 -8.38
C LEU A 142 -12.38 8.58 -8.63
N PRO A 143 -13.10 8.04 -9.63
CA PRO A 143 -14.52 8.32 -9.77
C PRO A 143 -15.25 7.93 -8.48
N LYS A 144 -16.37 8.58 -8.17
CA LYS A 144 -17.17 8.20 -7.01
C LYS A 144 -17.65 6.75 -7.18
N PRO A 145 -17.52 5.88 -6.16
CA PRO A 145 -18.09 4.55 -6.21
C PRO A 145 -19.62 4.64 -6.24
N ARG A 146 -20.29 3.50 -6.45
CA ARG A 146 -21.75 3.43 -6.34
C ARG A 146 -22.17 3.90 -4.95
N ILE A 147 -23.17 4.77 -4.90
CA ILE A 147 -23.70 5.29 -3.64
C ILE A 147 -24.50 4.17 -2.99
N SER A 148 -24.04 3.71 -1.82
CA SER A 148 -24.79 2.77 -1.00
C SER A 148 -25.89 3.53 -0.25
N GLU A 149 -27.15 3.10 -0.37
CA GLU A 149 -28.30 3.74 0.28
C GLU A 149 -28.42 3.32 1.75
N GLY A 150 -28.52 4.29 2.66
CA GLY A 150 -28.71 4.07 4.09
C GLY A 150 -27.44 4.24 4.92
N LYS A 151 -27.50 3.84 6.20
CA LYS A 151 -26.33 3.85 7.09
C LYS A 151 -25.41 2.68 6.76
N PHE A 152 -24.13 2.99 6.58
CA PHE A 152 -23.11 1.99 6.30
C PHE A 152 -21.79 2.30 7.01
N GLU A 153 -21.02 1.24 7.22
CA GLU A 153 -19.59 1.31 7.48
C GLU A 153 -18.83 0.83 6.25
N HIS A 154 -17.63 1.37 6.01
CA HIS A 154 -16.80 0.92 4.89
C HIS A 154 -15.35 0.67 5.30
N VAL A 155 -14.71 -0.16 4.49
CA VAL A 155 -13.30 -0.53 4.58
C VAL A 155 -12.68 -0.35 3.20
N MET A 156 -11.47 0.18 3.17
CA MET A 156 -10.70 0.35 1.93
C MET A 156 -9.49 -0.58 1.95
N GLY A 157 -9.15 -1.08 0.78
CA GLY A 157 -7.95 -1.85 0.50
C GLY A 157 -7.24 -1.32 -0.72
N PHE A 158 -5.93 -1.40 -0.74
CA PHE A 158 -5.10 -1.01 -1.86
C PHE A 158 -3.97 -2.01 -2.07
N GLY A 159 -3.78 -2.42 -3.32
CA GLY A 159 -2.71 -3.34 -3.68
C GLY A 159 -2.46 -3.39 -5.19
N PHE A 160 -1.49 -4.21 -5.57
CA PHE A 160 -1.08 -4.38 -6.96
C PHE A 160 -1.41 -5.79 -7.45
N ASP A 161 -2.11 -5.90 -8.57
CA ASP A 161 -2.29 -7.15 -9.28
C ASP A 161 -1.10 -7.39 -10.19
N ARG A 162 -0.26 -8.35 -9.81
CA ARG A 162 0.95 -8.73 -10.52
C ARG A 162 0.67 -9.50 -11.82
N LYS A 163 -0.51 -10.12 -11.95
CA LYS A 163 -0.93 -10.85 -13.16
C LYS A 163 -1.30 -9.87 -14.27
N THR A 164 -2.06 -8.82 -13.94
CA THR A 164 -2.49 -7.81 -14.92
C THR A 164 -1.60 -6.56 -14.95
N ASN A 165 -0.61 -6.46 -14.06
CA ASN A 165 0.21 -5.26 -13.81
C ASN A 165 -0.66 -4.02 -13.57
N ASP A 166 -1.64 -4.14 -12.67
CA ASP A 166 -2.61 -3.09 -12.41
C ASP A 166 -2.72 -2.76 -10.92
N TYR A 167 -2.99 -1.51 -10.60
CA TYR A 167 -3.31 -1.11 -9.25
C TYR A 167 -4.80 -1.26 -9.00
N LYS A 168 -5.15 -1.84 -7.87
CA LYS A 168 -6.53 -2.06 -7.47
C LYS A 168 -6.81 -1.40 -6.12
N VAL A 169 -7.98 -0.78 -6.03
CA VAL A 169 -8.55 -0.33 -4.76
C VAL A 169 -9.82 -1.13 -4.53
N VAL A 170 -9.91 -1.85 -3.42
CA VAL A 170 -11.11 -2.57 -3.02
C VAL A 170 -11.84 -1.77 -1.95
N ARG A 171 -13.15 -1.63 -2.11
CA ARG A 171 -14.04 -0.98 -1.17
C ARG A 171 -15.07 -2.00 -0.71
N ILE A 172 -15.16 -2.20 0.60
CA ILE A 172 -16.11 -3.11 1.23
C ILE A 172 -17.09 -2.27 2.04
N VAL A 173 -18.39 -2.48 1.86
CA VAL A 173 -19.45 -1.72 2.54
C VAL A 173 -20.36 -2.65 3.31
N TYR A 174 -20.48 -2.41 4.61
CA TYR A 174 -21.42 -3.09 5.49
C TYR A 174 -22.63 -2.19 5.73
N LEU A 175 -23.74 -2.50 5.07
CA LEU A 175 -25.03 -1.83 5.25
C LEU A 175 -25.78 -2.42 6.43
N GLU A 176 -26.33 -1.59 7.32
CA GLU A 176 -27.16 -2.06 8.45
C GLU A 176 -28.37 -2.88 7.97
N SER A 177 -28.90 -2.56 6.79
CA SER A 177 -30.07 -3.20 6.19
C SER A 177 -29.77 -4.53 5.47
N ARG A 178 -28.50 -4.91 5.28
CA ARG A 178 -28.11 -6.09 4.49
C ARG A 178 -27.18 -7.02 5.26
N LYS A 179 -27.38 -8.32 5.09
CA LYS A 179 -26.52 -9.34 5.71
C LYS A 179 -25.14 -9.44 5.06
N ARG A 180 -25.08 -9.27 3.74
CA ARG A 180 -23.84 -9.38 2.95
C ARG A 180 -23.30 -7.98 2.63
N PRO A 181 -21.98 -7.79 2.66
CA PRO A 181 -21.37 -6.54 2.26
C PRO A 181 -21.49 -6.31 0.75
N GLU A 182 -21.54 -5.05 0.33
CA GLU A 182 -21.28 -4.65 -1.05
C GLU A 182 -19.77 -4.52 -1.25
N ILE A 183 -19.26 -4.95 -2.40
CA ILE A 183 -17.83 -4.98 -2.69
C ILE A 183 -17.60 -4.38 -4.07
N ASP A 184 -16.88 -3.26 -4.11
CA ASP A 184 -16.46 -2.61 -5.34
C ASP A 184 -14.94 -2.72 -5.49
N VAL A 185 -14.45 -2.98 -6.70
CA VAL A 185 -13.03 -2.95 -7.05
C VAL A 185 -12.79 -1.91 -8.13
N TYR A 186 -11.98 -0.90 -7.82
CA TYR A 186 -11.45 0.02 -8.80
C TYR A 186 -10.20 -0.57 -9.44
N ARG A 187 -10.09 -0.44 -10.76
CA ARG A 187 -8.91 -0.79 -11.54
C ARG A 187 -8.31 0.45 -12.18
N LEU A 188 -7.03 0.73 -11.96
CA LEU A 188 -6.37 1.88 -12.56
C LEU A 188 -6.37 1.80 -14.09
N SER A 189 -6.17 0.61 -14.66
CA SER A 189 -6.20 0.37 -16.11
C SER A 189 -7.51 0.79 -16.79
N SER A 190 -8.66 0.48 -16.18
CA SER A 190 -9.99 0.86 -16.70
C SER A 190 -10.42 2.27 -16.27
N GLY A 191 -9.89 2.73 -15.13
CA GLY A 191 -10.33 3.95 -14.48
C GLY A 191 -11.78 3.89 -13.99
N SER A 192 -12.27 2.72 -13.59
CA SER A 192 -13.66 2.50 -13.17
C SER A 192 -13.79 1.51 -12.01
N TRP A 193 -14.89 1.63 -11.26
CA TRP A 193 -15.31 0.69 -10.22
C TRP A 193 -16.15 -0.44 -10.82
N GLU A 194 -15.88 -1.66 -10.39
CA GLU A 194 -16.61 -2.87 -10.75
C GLU A 194 -17.18 -3.53 -9.49
N ASP A 195 -18.45 -3.92 -9.55
CA ASP A 195 -19.14 -4.60 -8.44
C ASP A 195 -18.85 -6.09 -8.49
N ILE A 196 -18.22 -6.60 -7.44
CA ILE A 196 -17.89 -8.01 -7.28
C ILE A 196 -18.62 -8.63 -6.09
N SER A 197 -19.71 -8.03 -5.59
CA SER A 197 -20.45 -8.48 -4.39
C SER A 197 -21.01 -9.90 -4.49
N ARG A 198 -21.04 -10.48 -5.70
CA ARG A 198 -21.43 -11.87 -5.94
C ARG A 198 -20.31 -12.88 -5.66
N SER A 199 -19.07 -12.43 -5.43
CA SER A 199 -17.97 -13.31 -5.06
C SER A 199 -18.22 -13.92 -3.68
N ASP A 200 -18.02 -15.24 -3.59
CA ASP A 200 -18.16 -15.95 -2.33
C ASP A 200 -16.99 -15.63 -1.39
N GLY A 201 -17.24 -15.67 -0.08
CA GLY A 201 -16.16 -15.66 0.93
C GLY A 201 -16.32 -14.62 2.03
N LEU A 202 -16.68 -13.36 1.72
CA LEU A 202 -16.66 -12.28 2.73
C LEU A 202 -17.94 -12.18 3.58
N GLY A 203 -19.06 -12.74 3.14
CA GLY A 203 -20.38 -12.50 3.74
C GLY A 203 -20.51 -12.83 5.23
N PHE A 204 -19.63 -13.66 5.78
CA PHE A 204 -19.64 -14.06 7.19
C PHE A 204 -18.59 -13.33 8.04
N TYR A 205 -17.73 -12.52 7.44
CA TYR A 205 -16.69 -11.80 8.15
C TYR A 205 -17.09 -10.34 8.37
N SER A 206 -16.65 -9.79 9.48
CA SER A 206 -16.80 -8.39 9.83
C SER A 206 -15.42 -7.77 9.94
N ILE A 207 -15.14 -6.76 9.14
CA ILE A 207 -13.91 -5.97 9.23
C ILE A 207 -14.29 -4.62 9.82
N ARG A 208 -13.55 -4.16 10.84
CA ARG A 208 -13.80 -2.88 11.49
C ARG A 208 -13.70 -1.73 10.49
N LYS A 209 -14.58 -0.73 10.59
CA LYS A 209 -14.49 0.48 9.75
C LYS A 209 -13.09 1.08 9.79
N LYS A 210 -12.59 1.53 8.63
CA LYS A 210 -11.28 2.18 8.50
C LYS A 210 -10.12 1.32 9.03
N ALA A 211 -10.31 0.00 9.07
CA ALA A 211 -9.27 -0.93 9.52
C ALA A 211 -7.98 -0.71 8.71
N PRO A 212 -6.81 -0.70 9.38
CA PRO A 212 -5.53 -0.74 8.69
C PRO A 212 -5.41 -2.04 7.90
N GLN A 213 -4.59 -2.00 6.86
CA GLN A 213 -4.25 -3.16 6.03
C GLN A 213 -2.76 -3.47 6.08
N ALA A 214 -2.43 -4.69 5.64
CA ALA A 214 -1.10 -5.02 5.13
C ALA A 214 -1.22 -5.57 3.71
N TYR A 215 -0.40 -5.06 2.78
CA TYR A 215 -0.28 -5.64 1.45
C TYR A 215 0.97 -6.52 1.37
N LEU A 216 0.79 -7.82 1.12
CA LEU A 216 1.86 -8.80 1.04
C LEU A 216 1.49 -9.90 0.04
N ASN A 217 2.46 -10.42 -0.72
CA ASN A 217 2.26 -11.57 -1.61
C ASN A 217 1.08 -11.45 -2.59
N GLY A 218 0.79 -10.23 -3.06
CA GLY A 218 -0.34 -9.99 -3.98
C GLY A 218 -1.71 -10.00 -3.31
N ALA A 219 -1.78 -9.91 -1.98
CA ALA A 219 -3.03 -9.85 -1.25
C ALA A 219 -3.05 -8.71 -0.23
N VAL A 220 -4.23 -8.12 -0.03
CA VAL A 220 -4.50 -7.13 1.03
C VAL A 220 -5.09 -7.85 2.23
N HIS A 221 -4.58 -7.60 3.43
CA HIS A 221 -4.94 -8.32 4.65
C HIS A 221 -5.57 -7.37 5.67
N TRP A 222 -6.68 -7.79 6.27
CA TRP A 222 -7.31 -7.09 7.40
C TRP A 222 -7.56 -8.05 8.54
N PHE A 223 -7.52 -7.53 9.77
CA PHE A 223 -8.04 -8.23 10.93
C PHE A 223 -9.57 -8.19 10.92
N ALA A 224 -10.21 -9.32 11.18
CA ALA A 224 -11.65 -9.51 11.08
C ALA A 224 -12.20 -10.42 12.18
N THR A 225 -13.52 -10.48 12.26
CA THR A 225 -14.26 -11.40 13.12
C THR A 225 -15.22 -12.25 12.27
N ASP A 226 -15.22 -13.57 12.46
CA ASP A 226 -16.28 -14.44 11.93
C ASP A 226 -17.56 -14.22 12.74
N LYS A 227 -18.60 -13.69 12.09
CA LYS A 227 -19.90 -13.38 12.69
C LYS A 227 -20.64 -14.63 13.22
N ARG A 228 -20.26 -15.83 12.77
CA ARG A 228 -20.90 -17.10 13.16
C ARG A 228 -20.31 -17.65 14.45
N SER A 229 -18.99 -17.64 14.57
CA SER A 229 -18.29 -18.21 15.73
C SER A 229 -17.80 -17.17 16.73
N GLY A 230 -17.83 -15.88 16.37
CA GLY A 230 -17.22 -14.81 17.15
C GLY A 230 -15.68 -14.83 17.17
N ARG A 231 -15.05 -15.74 16.41
CA ARG A 231 -13.59 -15.90 16.41
C ARG A 231 -12.93 -14.85 15.53
N HIS A 232 -11.77 -14.39 15.97
CA HIS A 232 -10.94 -13.50 15.19
C HIS A 232 -10.12 -14.27 14.15
N LEU A 233 -9.83 -13.61 13.04
CA LEU A 233 -9.03 -14.13 11.94
C LEU A 233 -8.48 -12.98 11.09
N VAL A 234 -7.57 -13.28 10.17
CA VAL A 234 -7.20 -12.37 9.10
C VAL A 234 -8.00 -12.73 7.85
N VAL A 235 -8.62 -11.73 7.20
CA VAL A 235 -9.16 -11.90 5.85
C VAL A 235 -8.15 -11.32 4.87
N SER A 236 -7.74 -12.11 3.89
CA SER A 236 -6.99 -11.64 2.74
C SER A 236 -7.91 -11.44 1.53
N PHE A 237 -7.63 -10.43 0.71
CA PHE A 237 -8.19 -10.23 -0.62
C PHE A 237 -7.07 -10.36 -1.64
N ASP A 238 -7.10 -11.42 -2.44
CA ASP A 238 -6.15 -11.65 -3.51
C ASP A 238 -6.40 -10.65 -4.64
N THR A 239 -5.43 -9.80 -4.95
CA THR A 239 -5.60 -8.77 -5.97
C THR A 239 -5.66 -9.36 -7.37
N GLY A 240 -5.18 -10.59 -7.61
CA GLY A 240 -5.20 -11.22 -8.93
C GLY A 240 -6.50 -11.97 -9.20
N ASP A 241 -6.91 -12.84 -8.26
CA ASP A 241 -8.13 -13.65 -8.39
C ASP A 241 -9.39 -12.94 -7.88
N GLU A 242 -9.22 -11.88 -7.09
CA GLU A 242 -10.31 -11.09 -6.48
C GLU A 242 -11.20 -11.90 -5.54
N LEU A 243 -10.55 -12.81 -4.82
CA LEU A 243 -11.16 -13.71 -3.86
C LEU A 243 -10.74 -13.39 -2.43
N PHE A 244 -11.70 -13.50 -1.52
CA PHE A 244 -11.46 -13.37 -0.09
C PHE A 244 -11.13 -14.73 0.53
N ARG A 245 -10.05 -14.81 1.31
CA ARG A 245 -9.63 -16.04 1.98
C ARG A 245 -9.38 -15.78 3.47
N PRO A 246 -9.92 -16.60 4.38
CA PRO A 246 -9.59 -16.49 5.79
C PRO A 246 -8.22 -17.10 6.07
N ILE A 247 -7.51 -16.53 7.03
CA ILE A 247 -6.28 -17.03 7.60
C ILE A 247 -6.49 -17.07 9.12
N VAL A 248 -6.35 -18.25 9.70
CA VAL A 248 -6.50 -18.44 11.14
C VAL A 248 -5.37 -17.71 11.87
N VAL A 249 -5.71 -17.03 12.96
CA VAL A 249 -4.77 -16.36 13.85
C VAL A 249 -4.48 -17.24 15.07
N PRO A 250 -3.37 -17.02 15.79
CA PRO A 250 -3.04 -17.79 16.99
C PRO A 250 -4.12 -17.71 18.06
N ASP A 251 -4.22 -18.78 18.86
CA ASP A 251 -5.01 -18.76 20.08
C ASP A 251 -4.46 -17.68 21.03
N GLY A 252 -5.32 -16.82 21.56
CA GLY A 252 -4.94 -15.69 22.42
C GLY A 252 -4.90 -14.32 21.74
N VAL A 253 -4.82 -14.26 20.41
CA VAL A 253 -4.90 -12.99 19.65
C VAL A 253 -6.35 -12.52 19.56
N GLY A 254 -6.61 -11.34 20.10
CA GLY A 254 -7.92 -10.70 20.12
C GLY A 254 -8.98 -11.41 20.98
N THR A 255 -8.61 -12.44 21.76
CA THR A 255 -9.59 -13.27 22.47
C THR A 255 -10.15 -12.63 23.73
N ASP A 256 -9.37 -11.79 24.42
CA ASP A 256 -9.83 -11.06 25.60
C ASP A 256 -10.40 -9.69 25.20
N LEU A 257 -11.69 -9.67 24.87
CA LEU A 257 -12.40 -8.46 24.50
C LEU A 257 -12.51 -7.43 25.63
N SER A 258 -12.25 -7.81 26.89
CA SER A 258 -12.30 -6.88 28.02
C SER A 258 -11.10 -5.95 28.06
N CYS A 259 -9.97 -6.34 27.46
CA CYS A 259 -8.75 -5.56 27.40
C CYS A 259 -8.29 -5.19 25.98
N LEU A 260 -8.83 -5.80 24.92
CA LEU A 260 -8.37 -5.57 23.54
C LEU A 260 -8.64 -4.14 23.04
N VAL A 261 -7.58 -3.39 22.72
CA VAL A 261 -7.67 -2.04 22.15
C VAL A 261 -7.68 -2.11 20.63
N SER A 262 -6.68 -2.78 20.06
CA SER A 262 -6.54 -2.89 18.61
C SER A 262 -5.71 -4.11 18.20
N VAL A 263 -6.04 -4.65 17.02
CA VAL A 263 -5.17 -5.58 16.28
C VAL A 263 -5.08 -5.07 14.86
N ARG A 264 -3.86 -5.00 14.33
CA ARG A 264 -3.61 -4.52 12.98
C ARG A 264 -2.62 -5.43 12.24
N PRO A 265 -2.92 -5.83 11.00
CA PRO A 265 -1.94 -6.46 10.14
C PRO A 265 -0.83 -5.47 9.75
N ALA A 266 0.37 -5.99 9.59
CA ALA A 266 1.54 -5.27 9.11
C ALA A 266 2.46 -6.24 8.35
N VAL A 267 3.51 -5.70 7.72
CA VAL A 267 4.58 -6.49 7.12
C VAL A 267 5.85 -6.32 7.94
N PHE A 268 6.41 -7.43 8.42
CA PHE A 268 7.62 -7.47 9.22
C PHE A 268 8.67 -8.30 8.49
N LEU A 269 9.75 -7.65 8.02
CA LEU A 269 10.85 -8.31 7.30
C LEU A 269 10.42 -9.25 6.14
N GLY A 270 9.31 -8.93 5.47
CA GLY A 270 8.76 -9.73 4.37
C GLY A 270 7.70 -10.76 4.79
N ASP A 271 7.48 -10.93 6.10
CA ASP A 271 6.46 -11.82 6.66
C ASP A 271 5.19 -11.03 7.03
N LEU A 272 4.06 -11.73 7.08
CA LEU A 272 2.81 -11.15 7.60
C LEU A 272 2.90 -11.10 9.13
N ALA A 273 2.63 -9.93 9.69
CA ALA A 273 2.62 -9.73 11.14
C ALA A 273 1.27 -9.19 11.63
N LEU A 274 0.96 -9.45 12.90
CA LEU A 274 -0.11 -8.81 13.65
C LEU A 274 0.48 -8.04 14.80
N ILE A 275 0.11 -6.77 14.90
CA ILE A 275 0.42 -5.93 16.06
C ILE A 275 -0.84 -5.82 16.90
N GLU A 276 -0.75 -6.30 18.12
CA GLU A 276 -1.83 -6.32 19.11
C GLU A 276 -1.52 -5.33 20.23
N CYS A 277 -2.54 -4.58 20.67
CA CYS A 277 -2.50 -3.74 21.86
C CYS A 277 -3.64 -4.13 22.80
N LYS A 278 -3.29 -4.42 24.06
CA LYS A 278 -4.19 -4.81 25.15
C LYS A 278 -3.97 -3.88 26.35
N ILE A 279 -5.01 -3.56 27.10
CA ILE A 279 -4.91 -2.86 28.39
C ILE A 279 -5.14 -3.85 29.53
N SER A 280 -4.07 -4.28 30.19
CA SER A 280 -4.13 -5.12 31.39
C SER A 280 -3.64 -4.34 32.60
N THR A 281 -4.35 -4.44 33.73
CA THR A 281 -3.99 -3.76 34.99
C THR A 281 -3.75 -2.24 34.89
N GLY A 282 -4.38 -1.59 33.91
CA GLY A 282 -4.21 -0.15 33.65
C GLY A 282 -2.94 0.22 32.87
N GLN A 283 -2.25 -0.75 32.28
CA GLN A 283 -1.08 -0.56 31.41
C GLN A 283 -1.33 -1.18 30.03
N GLU A 284 -0.76 -0.54 28.99
CA GLU A 284 -0.82 -1.05 27.63
C GLU A 284 0.30 -2.05 27.35
N ASN A 285 -0.09 -3.23 26.90
CA ASN A 285 0.80 -4.30 26.48
C ASN A 285 0.69 -4.47 24.97
N TRP A 286 1.85 -4.46 24.30
CA TRP A 286 1.97 -4.52 22.87
C TRP A 286 2.62 -5.83 22.43
N GLY A 287 1.89 -6.63 21.66
CA GLY A 287 2.35 -7.91 21.14
C GLY A 287 2.58 -7.85 19.63
N VAL A 288 3.64 -8.49 19.15
CA VAL A 288 3.89 -8.69 17.70
C VAL A 288 3.93 -10.19 17.43
N TRP A 289 3.01 -10.65 16.59
CA TRP A 289 2.97 -12.02 16.08
C TRP A 289 3.40 -12.03 14.62
N VAL A 290 4.22 -12.99 14.22
CA VAL A 290 4.74 -13.11 12.85
C VAL A 290 4.44 -14.49 12.30
N MET A 291 3.86 -14.55 11.10
CA MET A 291 3.60 -15.78 10.35
C MET A 291 4.84 -16.11 9.51
N ARG A 292 5.63 -17.08 9.98
CA ARG A 292 6.91 -17.46 9.35
C ARG A 292 6.74 -18.17 8.03
N GLU A 293 5.61 -18.85 7.84
CA GLU A 293 5.25 -19.50 6.58
C GLU A 293 3.89 -18.97 6.11
N TYR A 294 3.89 -18.20 5.03
CA TYR A 294 2.69 -17.53 4.55
C TYR A 294 1.53 -18.50 4.26
N GLY A 295 0.39 -18.28 4.91
CA GLY A 295 -0.81 -19.11 4.80
C GLY A 295 -0.84 -20.35 5.70
N VAL A 296 0.24 -20.63 6.46
CA VAL A 296 0.31 -21.74 7.41
C VAL A 296 0.02 -21.21 8.81
N ALA A 297 -1.16 -21.53 9.35
CA ALA A 297 -1.62 -20.99 10.63
C ALA A 297 -0.72 -21.44 11.80
N GLU A 298 -0.14 -22.64 11.73
CA GLU A 298 0.73 -23.19 12.75
C GLU A 298 2.11 -22.50 12.79
N SER A 299 2.44 -21.68 11.78
CA SER A 299 3.73 -20.98 11.69
C SER A 299 3.75 -19.61 12.38
N TRP A 300 2.63 -19.19 12.98
CA TRP A 300 2.60 -17.98 13.78
C TRP A 300 3.45 -18.14 15.04
N THR A 301 4.36 -17.20 15.25
CA THR A 301 5.20 -17.12 16.45
C THR A 301 5.07 -15.74 17.08
N GLU A 302 4.94 -15.68 18.40
CA GLU A 302 5.09 -14.42 19.13
C GLU A 302 6.56 -13.98 19.00
N HIS A 303 6.77 -12.84 18.37
CA HIS A 303 8.10 -12.29 18.14
C HIS A 303 8.52 -11.31 19.24
N LEU A 304 7.55 -10.55 19.77
CA LEU A 304 7.78 -9.55 20.80
C LEU A 304 6.53 -9.42 21.67
N CYS A 305 6.74 -9.28 22.98
CA CYS A 305 5.76 -8.76 23.91
C CYS A 305 6.42 -7.62 24.70
N LEU A 306 5.85 -6.42 24.56
CA LEU A 306 6.39 -5.19 25.11
C LEU A 306 5.38 -4.62 26.12
N GLU A 307 5.74 -4.67 27.39
CA GLU A 307 5.03 -3.97 28.45
C GLU A 307 5.59 -2.56 28.54
N VAL A 308 4.91 -1.60 27.90
CA VAL A 308 5.37 -0.21 27.98
C VAL A 308 4.65 0.46 29.14
N GLY A 309 5.42 0.90 30.14
CA GLY A 309 4.91 1.84 31.14
C GLY A 309 4.28 3.06 30.46
N GLN A 310 3.30 3.69 31.14
CA GLN A 310 2.26 4.66 30.70
C GLN A 310 2.58 5.77 29.64
N VAL A 311 3.37 5.53 28.60
CA VAL A 311 3.95 6.57 27.73
C VAL A 311 3.94 6.18 26.24
N LEU A 312 3.72 4.92 25.85
CA LEU A 312 3.53 4.55 24.44
C LEU A 312 2.06 4.75 24.06
N GLU A 313 1.80 5.56 23.03
CA GLU A 313 0.44 5.81 22.55
C GLU A 313 0.07 4.89 21.38
N ARG A 314 1.05 4.59 20.53
CA ARG A 314 0.80 3.84 19.29
C ARG A 314 2.07 3.26 18.71
N MET A 315 2.04 1.99 18.30
CA MET A 315 3.00 1.51 17.30
C MET A 315 2.62 2.07 15.93
N VAL A 316 3.59 2.61 15.19
CA VAL A 316 3.36 3.27 13.89
C VAL A 316 3.63 2.30 12.75
N GLY A 317 4.74 1.56 12.79
CA GLY A 317 5.14 0.62 11.76
C GLY A 317 6.46 -0.08 12.11
N PHE A 318 7.13 -0.62 11.10
CA PHE A 318 8.44 -1.28 11.22
C PHE A 318 9.47 -0.61 10.32
N ARG A 319 10.72 -0.63 10.75
CA ARG A 319 11.90 -0.33 9.92
C ARG A 319 12.36 -1.59 9.22
N LYS A 320 13.14 -1.45 8.15
CA LYS A 320 13.76 -2.58 7.44
C LYS A 320 14.75 -3.36 8.31
N SER A 321 15.31 -2.72 9.35
CA SER A 321 16.18 -3.36 10.34
C SER A 321 15.43 -4.36 11.21
N GLY A 322 14.09 -4.28 11.27
CA GLY A 322 13.26 -5.04 12.21
C GLY A 322 12.89 -4.22 13.46
N GLU A 323 13.46 -3.02 13.63
CA GLU A 323 13.06 -2.14 14.72
C GLU A 323 11.62 -1.64 14.57
N LEU A 324 10.97 -1.38 15.70
CA LEU A 324 9.61 -0.83 15.76
C LEU A 324 9.65 0.69 15.71
N LEU A 325 8.78 1.29 14.91
CA LEU A 325 8.49 2.73 15.01
C LEU A 325 7.34 2.92 15.98
N VAL A 326 7.56 3.72 17.03
CA VAL A 326 6.60 3.93 18.12
C VAL A 326 6.38 5.42 18.38
N GLU A 327 5.13 5.78 18.58
CA GLU A 327 4.67 7.10 18.96
C GLU A 327 4.48 7.13 20.48
N MET A 328 5.18 8.04 21.14
CA MET A 328 5.14 8.25 22.59
C MET A 328 4.37 9.52 22.92
N SER A 329 3.88 9.60 24.16
CA SER A 329 3.15 10.78 24.63
C SER A 329 3.98 12.05 24.51
N GLY A 330 3.30 13.14 24.14
CA GLY A 330 3.94 14.41 23.79
C GLY A 330 4.37 14.51 22.32
N GLY A 331 3.96 13.56 21.46
CA GLY A 331 4.11 13.66 20.01
C GLY A 331 5.51 13.32 19.49
N LYS A 332 6.21 12.41 20.17
CA LYS A 332 7.56 11.97 19.81
C LYS A 332 7.52 10.66 19.03
N LEU A 333 8.38 10.53 18.02
CA LEU A 333 8.59 9.30 17.28
C LEU A 333 9.92 8.66 17.71
N LEU A 334 9.88 7.39 18.11
CA LEU A 334 11.04 6.63 18.54
C LEU A 334 11.19 5.36 17.68
N SER A 335 12.42 4.87 17.58
CA SER A 335 12.76 3.52 17.13
C SER A 335 12.99 2.66 18.36
N TYR A 336 12.38 1.48 18.43
CA TYR A 336 12.67 0.47 19.46
C TYR A 336 13.33 -0.75 18.82
N ASP A 337 14.51 -1.07 19.32
CA ASP A 337 15.26 -2.26 18.94
C ASP A 337 14.89 -3.42 19.88
N PRO A 338 14.21 -4.47 19.40
CA PRO A 338 13.83 -5.61 20.22
C PRO A 338 15.02 -6.49 20.65
N GLU A 339 16.18 -6.42 19.97
CA GLU A 339 17.36 -7.21 20.35
C GLU A 339 18.12 -6.58 21.51
N THR A 340 18.23 -5.25 21.51
CA THR A 340 18.93 -4.50 22.57
C THR A 340 18.00 -3.93 23.64
N GLU A 341 16.69 -4.02 23.43
CA GLU A 341 15.62 -3.44 24.26
C GLU A 341 15.76 -1.93 24.47
N LYS A 342 16.31 -1.22 23.47
CA LYS A 342 16.58 0.22 23.55
C LYS A 342 15.65 1.03 22.68
N PHE A 343 15.26 2.17 23.22
CA PHE A 343 14.55 3.21 22.50
C PHE A 343 15.53 4.31 22.04
N THR A 344 15.40 4.72 20.79
CA THR A 344 16.13 5.84 20.18
C THR A 344 15.14 6.86 19.66
N GLU A 345 15.21 8.11 20.13
CA GLU A 345 14.36 9.20 19.61
C GLU A 345 14.78 9.56 18.19
N LEU A 346 13.80 9.62 17.28
CA LEU A 346 14.01 9.95 15.89
C LEU A 346 13.72 11.44 15.68
N GLU A 347 14.69 12.17 15.16
CA GLU A 347 14.53 13.59 14.87
C GLU A 347 13.55 13.80 13.70
N VAL A 348 12.37 14.33 14.02
CA VAL A 348 11.37 14.76 13.05
C VAL A 348 11.21 16.26 13.18
N ASP A 349 11.12 16.97 12.05
CA ASP A 349 10.79 18.40 11.98
C ASP A 349 9.31 18.64 12.36
N SER A 350 8.93 18.20 13.55
CA SER A 350 7.75 18.68 14.23
C SER A 350 8.21 19.83 15.10
N ASN A 351 7.68 21.03 14.87
CA ASN A 351 7.38 21.91 16.00
C ASN A 351 6.48 21.08 16.91
N VAL A 352 7.09 20.46 17.93
CA VAL A 352 6.55 19.38 18.76
C VAL A 352 5.25 19.87 19.38
N SER A 353 4.13 19.31 18.95
CA SER A 353 2.83 19.54 19.56
C SER A 353 2.42 18.28 20.30
N ILE A 354 1.77 18.45 21.45
CA ILE A 354 1.37 17.36 22.35
C ILE A 354 0.37 16.38 21.69
N SER A 355 -0.28 16.76 20.58
CA SER A 355 -1.17 15.91 19.79
C SER A 355 -0.77 15.86 18.31
N THR A 356 0.19 15.00 17.99
CA THR A 356 0.53 14.58 16.62
C THR A 356 0.01 13.18 16.34
N TRP A 357 -0.28 12.85 15.07
CA TRP A 357 -0.54 11.48 14.63
C TRP A 357 0.38 11.07 13.48
N PHE A 358 1.26 10.11 13.77
CA PHE A 358 2.17 9.55 12.77
C PHE A 358 1.55 8.41 11.95
N HIS A 359 1.96 8.33 10.70
CA HIS A 359 1.85 7.15 9.85
C HIS A 359 3.20 6.93 9.16
N ALA A 360 3.69 5.70 9.18
CA ALA A 360 4.97 5.33 8.57
C ALA A 360 4.81 4.01 7.83
N GLU A 361 5.27 3.97 6.58
CA GLU A 361 5.27 2.77 5.76
C GLU A 361 6.51 2.77 4.86
N GLY A 362 7.05 1.59 4.58
CA GLY A 362 8.14 1.45 3.62
C GLY A 362 7.74 2.02 2.26
N TYR A 363 8.63 2.81 1.66
CA TYR A 363 8.38 3.52 0.42
C TYR A 363 9.51 3.27 -0.58
N LYS A 364 9.11 2.98 -1.82
CA LYS A 364 10.02 2.83 -2.95
C LYS A 364 9.66 3.88 -3.99
N GLU A 365 10.59 4.73 -4.39
CA GLU A 365 10.34 5.67 -5.47
C GLU A 365 10.00 4.94 -6.78
N SER A 366 9.11 5.51 -7.60
CA SER A 366 8.66 4.86 -8.82
C SER A 366 8.35 5.84 -9.96
N LEU A 367 8.39 5.33 -11.20
CA LEU A 367 7.93 6.03 -12.41
C LEU A 367 6.46 5.71 -12.77
N VAL A 368 5.69 5.10 -11.86
CA VAL A 368 4.32 4.66 -12.15
C VAL A 368 3.46 5.84 -12.60
N LEU A 369 2.93 5.75 -13.82
CA LEU A 369 2.02 6.73 -14.37
C LEU A 369 0.58 6.41 -13.97
N LEU A 370 -0.13 7.40 -13.44
CA LEU A 370 -1.48 7.23 -12.88
C LEU A 370 -2.61 7.69 -13.83
N GLY A 371 -2.35 7.77 -15.13
CA GLY A 371 -3.32 8.25 -16.14
C GLY A 371 -3.55 7.27 -17.29
N ARG A 372 -4.72 7.38 -17.94
CA ARG A 372 -5.18 6.50 -19.04
C ARG A 372 -4.18 6.33 -20.19
N TYR A 373 -3.29 7.28 -20.41
CA TYR A 373 -2.32 7.26 -21.51
C TYR A 373 -1.12 6.31 -21.26
N GLY A 374 -0.94 5.80 -20.04
CA GLY A 374 0.21 4.95 -19.68
C GLY A 374 -0.01 3.43 -19.79
N LEU A 375 -1.20 2.92 -20.14
CA LEU A 375 -1.44 1.47 -20.15
C LEU A 375 -2.11 0.95 -21.43
N LEU A 376 -2.55 1.83 -22.32
CA LEU A 376 -3.34 1.47 -23.51
C LEU A 376 -2.53 0.86 -24.68
N ARG A 377 -1.27 0.47 -24.51
CA ARG A 377 -0.47 -0.10 -25.63
C ARG A 377 -0.22 -1.61 -25.57
N SER A 378 -0.52 -2.31 -24.48
CA SER A 378 -0.32 -3.76 -24.42
C SER A 378 -1.43 -4.59 -25.10
N GLN A 379 -2.60 -4.01 -25.39
CA GLN A 379 -3.69 -4.76 -26.03
C GLN A 379 -3.70 -4.69 -27.57
N VAL A 380 -3.03 -3.72 -28.20
CA VAL A 380 -3.09 -3.55 -29.66
C VAL A 380 -2.19 -4.55 -30.43
N HIS A 381 -1.18 -5.14 -29.78
CA HIS A 381 -0.35 -6.19 -30.41
C HIS A 381 -0.96 -7.59 -30.38
N GLY A 382 -1.94 -7.84 -29.48
CA GLY A 382 -2.66 -9.13 -29.42
C GLY A 382 -3.70 -9.29 -30.52
N GLU A 383 -4.36 -8.22 -30.94
CA GLU A 383 -5.41 -8.27 -31.97
C GLU A 383 -4.86 -8.34 -33.39
N LYS A 384 -3.73 -7.69 -33.70
CA LYS A 384 -3.12 -7.81 -35.04
C LYS A 384 -2.69 -9.26 -35.35
N ASN A 385 -2.15 -9.97 -34.37
CA ASN A 385 -1.76 -11.38 -34.53
C ASN A 385 -2.96 -12.35 -34.62
N ARG A 386 -4.15 -11.97 -34.10
CA ARG A 386 -5.38 -12.77 -34.23
C ARG A 386 -6.06 -12.56 -35.57
N VAL A 387 -6.04 -11.35 -36.12
CA VAL A 387 -6.60 -11.03 -37.43
C VAL A 387 -5.75 -11.61 -38.57
N GLU A 388 -4.42 -11.59 -38.46
CA GLU A 388 -3.54 -12.23 -39.46
C GLU A 388 -3.70 -13.75 -39.47
N ARG A 389 -3.78 -14.41 -38.29
CA ARG A 389 -4.01 -15.88 -38.23
C ARG A 389 -5.39 -16.31 -38.74
N ALA A 390 -6.42 -15.45 -38.61
CA ALA A 390 -7.74 -15.70 -39.19
C ALA A 390 -7.76 -15.52 -40.72
N GLY A 391 -6.98 -14.57 -41.26
CA GLY A 391 -6.83 -14.35 -42.70
C GLY A 391 -6.13 -15.50 -43.43
N THR A 392 -5.11 -16.11 -42.81
CA THR A 392 -4.35 -17.21 -43.44
C THR A 392 -5.14 -18.53 -43.45
N ARG A 393 -6.03 -18.77 -42.49
CA ARG A 393 -6.92 -19.95 -42.48
C ARG A 393 -8.01 -19.89 -43.55
N LYS A 394 -8.58 -18.71 -43.84
CA LYS A 394 -9.58 -18.57 -44.92
C LYS A 394 -8.99 -18.72 -46.33
N ARG A 395 -7.70 -18.42 -46.54
CA ARG A 395 -7.03 -18.62 -47.84
C ARG A 395 -6.66 -20.08 -48.15
N LYS A 396 -6.50 -20.94 -47.14
CA LYS A 396 -6.23 -22.38 -47.34
C LYS A 396 -7.49 -23.24 -47.58
N ALA A 397 -8.68 -22.75 -47.22
CA ALA A 397 -9.94 -23.46 -47.44
C ALA A 397 -10.57 -23.25 -48.84
N ARG A 398 -9.96 -22.40 -49.69
CA ARG A 398 -10.46 -22.07 -51.04
C ARG A 398 -9.65 -22.71 -52.18
N LYS A 399 -8.77 -23.67 -51.86
CA LYS A 399 -7.89 -24.40 -52.79
C LYS A 399 -7.92 -25.92 -52.59
N LYS A 400 -9.05 -26.48 -52.19
CA LYS A 400 -9.34 -27.91 -52.33
C LYS A 400 -10.67 -28.08 -53.02
#